data_AF-A0A5M3PU24-F1
#
_entry.id   AF-A0A5M3PU24-F1
#
_cell.length_a   1.000
_cell.length_b   1.000
_cell.length_c   1.000
_cell.angle_alpha   90.00
_cell.angle_beta   90.00
_cell.angle_gamma   90.00
#
_symmetry.space_group_name_H-M   'P 1'
#
loop_
_entity.id
_entity.type
_entity.pdbx_description
1 polymer ?
#
loop_
_entity_poly.entity_id
_entity_poly.type
_entity_poly.pdbx_seq_one_letter_code
_entity_poly.pdbx_strand_id
1 'polypeptide(L)' 'MEKVKRGQTVRLGRVLAKVKRVYKNTLVIETRGGRLRVAREDVDMAWGA' A
#
# COMPACT_ATOMS: atom_id res chain seq x y z
N MET A 1 2.56 -14.48 -6.41
CA MET A 1 2.06 -13.15 -6.02
C MET A 1 2.98 -12.62 -4.94
N GLU A 2 3.81 -11.62 -5.24
CA GLU A 2 4.76 -11.08 -4.27
C GLU A 2 3.99 -10.42 -3.10
N LYS A 3 4.36 -10.75 -1.86
CA LYS A 3 3.64 -10.27 -0.67
C LYS A 3 4.04 -8.83 -0.38
N VAL A 4 3.07 -7.90 -0.42
CA VAL A 4 3.26 -6.51 0.04
C VAL A 4 3.82 -6.47 1.46
N LYS A 5 4.91 -5.72 1.65
CA LYS A 5 5.65 -5.55 2.91
C LYS A 5 5.52 -4.13 3.45
N ARG A 6 5.74 -3.99 4.76
CA ARG A 6 5.90 -2.66 5.38
C ARG A 6 7.09 -1.93 4.76
N GLY A 7 6.95 -0.64 4.51
CA GLY A 7 7.98 0.22 3.95
C GLY A 7 7.98 0.28 2.42
N GLN A 8 7.33 -0.66 1.73
CA GLN A 8 7.16 -0.61 0.29
C GLN A 8 6.25 0.55 -0.13
N THR A 9 6.50 1.05 -1.34
CA THR A 9 5.60 1.95 -2.04
C THR A 9 4.61 1.10 -2.85
N VAL A 10 3.33 1.37 -2.67
CA VAL A 10 2.22 0.74 -3.41
C VAL A 10 1.44 1.81 -4.15
N ARG A 11 0.63 1.38 -5.12
CA ARG A 11 -0.28 2.26 -5.85
C ARG A 11 -1.72 1.94 -5.48
N LEU A 12 -2.47 2.97 -5.09
CA LEU A 12 -3.92 2.93 -4.94
C LEU A 12 -4.53 3.76 -6.06
N GLY A 13 -4.96 3.12 -7.14
CA GLY A 13 -5.41 3.81 -8.36
C GLY A 13 -4.30 4.67 -8.97
N ARG A 14 -4.42 6.01 -8.85
CA ARG A 14 -3.41 6.98 -9.33
C ARG A 14 -2.48 7.51 -8.22
N VAL A 15 -2.69 7.08 -6.98
CA VAL A 15 -1.98 7.60 -5.81
C VAL A 15 -0.85 6.65 -5.42
N LEU A 16 0.36 7.19 -5.27
CA LEU A 16 1.48 6.47 -4.65
C LEU A 16 1.41 6.62 -3.13
N ALA A 17 1.62 5.52 -2.42
CA ALA A 17 1.52 5.50 -0.97
C ALA A 17 2.55 4.55 -0.34
N LYS A 18 3.03 4.89 0.85
CA LYS A 18 3.98 4.05 1.59
C LYS A 18 3.27 3.16 2.60
N VAL A 19 3.52 1.86 2.57
CA VAL A 19 2.92 0.91 3.51
C VAL A 19 3.51 1.10 4.90
N LYS A 20 2.65 1.40 5.88
CA LYS A 20 3.04 1.57 7.29
C LYS A 20 2.74 0.35 8.13
N ARG A 21 1.62 -0.34 7.87
CA ARG A 21 1.24 -1.60 8.54
C ARG A 21 0.59 -2.55 7.55
N VAL A 22 0.82 -3.85 7.77
CA VAL A 22 0.27 -4.94 6.97
C VAL A 22 -0.54 -5.83 7.91
N TYR A 23 -1.82 -6.02 7.60
CA TYR A 23 -2.69 -6.98 8.28
C TYR A 23 -3.04 -8.13 7.33
N LYS A 24 -3.83 -9.10 7.80
CA LYS A 24 -4.25 -10.26 6.98
C LYS A 24 -4.89 -9.81 5.66
N ASN A 25 -5.90 -8.94 5.73
CA ASN A 25 -6.69 -8.52 4.55
C ASN A 25 -6.58 -7.02 4.22
N THR A 26 -6.04 -6.21 5.13
CA THR A 26 -5.96 -4.74 4.96
C THR A 26 -4.54 -4.23 5.14
N LEU A 27 -4.29 -3.02 4.63
CA LEU A 27 -3.04 -2.29 4.80
C LEU A 27 -3.34 -0.92 5.40
N VAL A 28 -2.39 -0.38 6.15
CA VAL A 28 -2.35 1.05 6.44
C VAL A 28 -1.28 1.65 5.56
N ILE A 29 -1.67 2.56 4.69
CA ILE A 29 -0.80 3.29 3.77
C ILE A 29 -0.74 4.77 4.19
N GLU A 30 0.37 5.43 3.89
CA GLU A 30 0.54 6.87 4.05
C GLU A 30 0.65 7.53 2.69
N THR A 31 -0.25 8.47 2.44
CA THR A 31 -0.32 9.32 1.26
C THR A 31 0.05 10.76 1.63
N ARG A 32 0.09 11.66 0.64
CA ARG A 32 0.24 13.11 0.91
C ARG A 32 -0.90 13.69 1.76
N GLY A 33 -2.10 13.11 1.70
CA GLY A 33 -3.26 13.55 2.48
C GLY A 33 -3.36 12.92 3.87
N GLY A 34 -2.42 12.05 4.25
CA GLY A 34 -2.43 11.36 5.53
C GLY A 34 -2.53 9.84 5.40
N ARG A 35 -2.92 9.18 6.50
CA ARG A 35 -2.96 7.72 6.60
C ARG A 35 -4.34 7.17 6.30
N LEU A 36 -4.37 6.12 5.50
CA LEU A 36 -5.60 5.46 5.08
C LEU A 36 -5.48 3.95 5.34
N ARG A 37 -6.60 3.32 5.67
CA ARG A 37 -6.72 1.88 5.74
C ARG A 37 -7.44 1.40 4.48
N VAL A 38 -6.83 0.47 3.75
CA VAL A 38 -7.32 -0.03 2.45
C VAL A 38 -7.29 -1.54 2.39
N ALA A 39 -8.10 -2.16 1.53
CA ALA A 39 -8.02 -3.59 1.30
C ALA A 39 -6.73 -3.91 0.54
N ARG A 40 -6.20 -5.12 0.76
CA ARG A 40 -4.98 -5.57 0.05
C ARG A 40 -5.20 -5.78 -1.43
N GLU A 41 -6.42 -6.11 -1.83
CA GLU A 41 -6.82 -6.32 -3.23
C GLU A 41 -6.97 -5.00 -4.01
N ASP A 42 -7.21 -3.89 -3.32
CA ASP A 42 -7.33 -2.56 -3.96
C ASP A 42 -5.99 -1.93 -4.33
N VAL A 43 -4.86 -2.52 -3.89
CA VAL A 43 -3.53 -1.96 -4.10
C VAL A 43 -2.71 -2.76 -5.10
N ASP A 44 -2.16 -2.05 -6.07
CA ASP A 44 -1.16 -2.59 -6.99
C ASP A 44 0.25 -2.39 -6.41
N MET A 45 1.17 -3.29 -6.73
CA MET A 45 2.59 -3.02 -6.53
C MET A 45 3.02 -1.91 -7.49
N ALA A 46 3.45 -0.77 -6.94
CA ALA A 46 4.12 0.26 -7.73
C ALA A 46 5.51 -0.30 -8.09
N TRP A 47 5.74 -0.62 -9.36
CA TRP A 47 7.01 -1.18 -9.82
C TRP A 47 8.18 -0.28 -9.40
N GLY A 48 9.24 -0.91 -8.90
CA GLY A 48 10.49 -0.26 -8.53
C GLY A 48 11.45 -1.27 -7.89
N ALA A 49 12.31 -1.85 -8.74
CA ALA A 49 13.55 -2.62 -8.52
C ALA A 49 13.71 -3.47 -7.25
#